data_AF-A0A3M3A389-F1
#
_entry.id   AF-A0A3M3A389-F1
#
_cell.length_a   1.000
_cell.length_b   1.000
_cell.length_c   1.000
_cell.angle_alpha   90.00
_cell.angle_beta   90.00
_cell.angle_gamma   90.00
#
_symmetry.space_group_name_H-M   'P 1'
#
loop_
_entity.id
_entity.type
_entity.pdbx_description
1 polymer ?
#
loop_
_entity_poly.entity_id
_entity_poly.type
_entity_poly.pdbx_seq_one_letter_code
_entity_poly.pdbx_strand_id
1 'polypeptide(L)'
;FVNPQPQVSEPQQMDLDQRIQSNVAALTQYQNSAYAERYLGLVQRVQEAESRVFPGQQPTLTEAVAFNYFKLLAYKDEYEVARLYSNGDFTRQLEA
;
A
#
# COMPACT_ATOMS: atom_id res chain seq x y z
N PHE A 1 -3.22 37.28 18.35
CA PHE A 1 -3.80 36.05 17.78
C PHE A 1 -2.65 35.14 17.37
N VAL A 2 -2.33 34.16 18.23
CA VAL A 2 -1.35 33.11 17.88
C VAL A 2 -2.02 32.30 16.78
N ASN A 3 -1.42 32.29 15.59
CA ASN A 3 -1.88 31.48 14.48
C ASN A 3 -1.34 30.06 14.70
N PRO A 4 -2.15 29.06 15.08
CA PRO A 4 -1.65 27.70 15.19
C PRO A 4 -1.39 27.21 13.77
N GLN A 5 -0.11 27.07 13.42
CA GLN A 5 0.29 26.40 12.18
C GLN A 5 -0.28 24.98 12.23
N PRO A 6 -1.01 24.52 11.19
CA PRO A 6 -1.40 23.13 11.11
C PRO A 6 -0.13 22.29 11.10
N GLN A 7 0.06 21.46 12.11
CA GLN A 7 1.13 20.48 12.12
C GLN A 7 0.82 19.50 11.00
N VAL A 8 1.42 19.72 9.83
CA VAL A 8 1.49 18.72 8.78
C VAL A 8 2.31 17.58 9.38
N SER A 9 1.62 16.55 9.89
CA SER A 9 2.27 15.35 10.37
C SER A 9 3.07 14.79 9.19
N GLU A 10 4.40 14.81 9.31
CA GLU A 10 5.27 14.11 8.37
C GLU A 10 4.75 12.67 8.25
N PRO A 11 4.72 12.07 7.04
CA PRO A 11 4.23 10.72 6.87
C PRO A 11 5.02 9.82 7.82
N GLN A 12 4.36 9.40 8.89
CA GLN A 12 4.94 8.55 9.92
C GLN A 12 5.51 7.34 9.18
N GLN A 13 6.83 7.13 9.30
CA GLN A 13 7.48 5.97 8.70
C GLN A 13 6.79 4.73 9.30
N MET A 14 5.79 4.19 8.60
CA MET A 14 5.24 2.89 8.95
C MET A 14 6.39 1.91 8.90
N ASP A 15 6.50 1.11 9.95
CA ASP A 15 7.38 -0.04 9.95
C ASP A 15 7.12 -0.88 8.68
N LEU A 16 8.20 -1.37 8.06
CA LEU A 16 8.13 -2.04 6.76
C LEU A 16 7.11 -3.18 6.79
N ASP A 17 7.06 -3.93 7.89
CA ASP A 17 6.12 -5.02 8.08
C ASP A 17 4.66 -4.53 8.10
N GLN A 18 4.39 -3.41 8.78
CA GLN A 18 3.05 -2.80 8.78
C GLN A 18 2.63 -2.36 7.38
N ARG A 19 3.57 -1.82 6.59
CA ARG A 19 3.31 -1.44 5.20
C ARG A 19 3.00 -2.66 4.33
N ILE A 20 3.78 -3.73 4.46
CA ILE A 20 3.55 -4.98 3.73
C ILE A 20 2.16 -5.55 4.08
N GLN A 21 1.80 -5.59 5.37
CA GLN A 21 0.49 -6.06 5.83
C GLN A 21 -0.65 -5.21 5.27
N SER A 22 -0.54 -3.88 5.33
CA SER A 22 -1.53 -2.95 4.78
C SER A 22 -1.73 -3.15 3.27
N ASN A 23 -0.62 -3.31 2.53
CA ASN A 23 -0.66 -3.56 1.09
C ASN A 23 -1.30 -4.90 0.74
N VAL A 24 -1.01 -5.97 1.49
CA VAL A 24 -1.64 -7.29 1.33
C VAL A 24 -3.15 -7.19 1.54
N ALA A 25 -3.60 -6.52 2.60
CA ALA A 25 -5.02 -6.32 2.87
C ALA A 25 -5.70 -5.51 1.75
N ALA A 26 -5.07 -4.42 1.31
CA ALA A 26 -5.58 -3.59 0.22
C ALA A 26 -5.68 -4.36 -1.10
N LEU A 27 -4.67 -5.14 -1.48
CA LEU A 27 -4.70 -5.95 -2.71
C LEU A 27 -5.71 -7.11 -2.65
N THR A 28 -5.92 -7.68 -1.45
CA THR A 28 -6.94 -8.70 -1.23
C THR A 28 -8.33 -8.12 -1.43
N GLN A 29 -8.59 -6.92 -0.89
CA GLN A 29 -9.86 -6.22 -1.07
C GLN A 29 -10.06 -5.73 -2.51
N TYR A 30 -8.97 -5.30 -3.15
CA TYR A 30 -8.99 -4.81 -4.52
C TYR A 30 -9.33 -5.91 -5.53
N GLN A 31 -8.75 -7.10 -5.38
CA GLN A 31 -8.99 -8.20 -6.32
C GLN A 31 -9.28 -9.52 -5.62
N ASN A 32 -8.27 -10.15 -5.00
CA ASN A 32 -8.40 -11.41 -4.25
C ASN A 32 -7.08 -11.76 -3.54
N SER A 33 -7.09 -12.86 -2.78
CA SER A 33 -5.92 -13.37 -2.06
C SER A 33 -4.75 -13.72 -2.97
N ALA A 34 -4.99 -14.33 -4.14
CA ALA A 34 -3.92 -14.69 -5.08
C ALA A 34 -3.15 -13.45 -5.59
N TYR A 35 -3.83 -12.31 -5.71
CA TYR A 35 -3.21 -11.05 -6.10
C TYR A 35 -2.33 -10.47 -4.99
N ALA A 36 -2.77 -10.57 -3.74
CA ALA A 36 -1.97 -10.19 -2.57
C ALA A 36 -0.78 -11.13 -2.34
N GLU A 37 -0.93 -12.43 -2.61
CA GLU A 37 0.15 -13.42 -2.58
C GLU A 37 1.24 -13.10 -3.62
N ARG A 38 0.85 -12.68 -4.83
CA ARG A 38 1.79 -12.24 -5.86
C ARG A 38 2.66 -11.06 -5.38
N TYR A 39 2.03 -10.09 -4.72
CA TYR A 39 2.75 -8.98 -4.10
C TYR A 39 3.74 -9.47 -3.04
N LEU A 40 3.24 -10.25 -2.08
CA LEU A 40 4.02 -10.74 -0.94
C LEU A 40 5.22 -11.58 -1.41
N GLY A 41 5.02 -12.46 -2.40
CA GLY A 41 6.07 -13.33 -2.92
C GLY A 41 7.23 -12.56 -3.55
N LEU A 42 6.98 -11.45 -4.25
CA LEU A 42 8.08 -10.63 -4.77
C LEU A 42 8.83 -9.92 -3.65
N VAL A 43 8.11 -9.32 -2.70
CA VAL A 43 8.71 -8.58 -1.58
C VAL A 43 9.59 -9.50 -0.74
N GLN A 44 9.11 -10.70 -0.37
CA GLN A 44 9.87 -11.68 0.39
C GLN A 44 11.14 -12.13 -0.36
N ARG A 45 11.02 -12.41 -1.67
CA ARG A 45 12.18 -12.79 -2.49
C ARG A 45 13.27 -11.71 -2.51
N VAL A 46 12.87 -10.44 -2.55
CA VAL A 46 13.80 -9.30 -2.51
C VAL A 46 14.41 -9.16 -1.12
N GLN A 47 13.61 -9.26 -0.06
CA GLN A 47 14.08 -9.19 1.33
C GLN A 47 15.12 -10.28 1.64
N GLU A 48 14.86 -11.52 1.21
CA GLU A 48 15.80 -12.63 1.33
C GLU A 48 17.08 -12.40 0.52
N ALA A 49 16.98 -11.84 -0.69
CA ALA A 49 18.16 -11.54 -1.50
C ALA A 49 19.00 -10.40 -0.91
N GLU A 50 18.35 -9.32 -0.47
CA GLU A 50 18.99 -8.15 0.14
C GLU A 50 19.69 -8.52 1.45
N SER A 51 19.02 -9.26 2.34
CA SER A 51 19.60 -9.71 3.62
C SER A 51 20.82 -10.64 3.45
N ARG A 52 20.87 -11.43 2.37
CA ARG A 52 22.06 -12.25 2.04
C ARG A 52 23.25 -11.43 1.56
N VAL A 53 23.01 -10.39 0.76
CA VAL A 53 24.08 -9.56 0.17
C VAL A 53 24.56 -8.48 1.14
N PHE A 54 23.65 -7.92 1.94
CA PHE A 54 23.88 -6.83 2.88
C PHE A 54 23.39 -7.18 4.29
N PRO A 55 24.02 -8.16 4.98
CA PRO A 55 23.58 -8.57 6.30
C PRO A 55 23.70 -7.43 7.32
N GLY A 56 22.65 -7.23 8.13
CA GLY A 56 22.61 -6.22 9.18
C GLY A 56 22.42 -4.77 8.71
N GLN A 57 22.26 -4.55 7.40
CA GLN A 57 21.92 -3.25 6.84
C GLN A 57 20.40 -3.04 6.81
N GLN A 58 19.98 -1.78 6.71
CA GLN A 58 18.56 -1.46 6.54
C GLN A 58 18.04 -1.98 5.18
N PRO A 59 16.81 -2.51 5.12
CA PRO A 59 16.25 -3.17 3.94
C PRO A 59 15.70 -2.17 2.91
N THR A 60 16.57 -1.24 2.46
CA THR A 60 16.20 -0.11 1.59
C THR A 60 15.64 -0.53 0.24
N LEU A 61 16.16 -1.62 -0.36
CA LEU A 61 15.64 -2.16 -1.60
C LEU A 61 14.27 -2.79 -1.39
N THR A 62 14.10 -3.55 -0.30
CA THR A 62 12.82 -4.14 0.07
C THR A 62 11.75 -3.07 0.27
N GLU A 63 12.07 -1.97 0.96
CA GLU A 63 11.17 -0.82 1.10
C GLU A 63 10.76 -0.23 -0.25
N ALA A 64 11.73 0.02 -1.13
CA ALA A 64 11.48 0.56 -2.45
C ALA A 64 10.59 -0.37 -3.30
N VAL A 65 10.82 -1.68 -3.23
CA VAL A 65 10.00 -2.69 -3.92
C VAL A 65 8.61 -2.76 -3.32
N ALA A 66 8.49 -2.81 -2.00
CA ALA A 66 7.21 -2.86 -1.31
C ALA A 66 6.31 -1.67 -1.68
N PHE A 67 6.89 -0.48 -1.84
CA PHE A 67 6.15 0.72 -2.24
C PHE A 67 5.80 0.75 -3.73
N ASN A 68 6.79 0.56 -4.61
CA ASN A 68 6.57 0.76 -6.05
C ASN A 68 5.82 -0.41 -6.69
N TYR A 69 6.06 -1.64 -6.24
CA TYR A 69 5.34 -2.79 -6.79
C TYR A 69 3.86 -2.78 -6.40
N PHE A 70 3.54 -2.35 -5.18
CA PHE A 70 2.16 -2.14 -4.77
C PHE A 70 1.45 -1.17 -5.71
N LYS A 71 2.06 -0.04 -6.08
CA LYS A 71 1.45 0.92 -7.03
C LYS A 71 1.14 0.32 -8.40
N LEU A 72 2.03 -0.55 -8.90
CA LEU A 72 1.81 -1.22 -10.19
C LEU A 72 0.65 -2.21 -10.11
N LEU A 73 0.48 -2.89 -8.97
CA LEU A 73 -0.59 -3.86 -8.77
C LEU A 73 -1.92 -3.18 -8.44
N ALA A 74 -1.89 -2.10 -7.65
CA ALA A 74 -3.06 -1.34 -7.23
C ALA A 74 -3.48 -0.29 -8.27
N TYR A 75 -3.05 -0.43 -9.54
CA TYR A 75 -3.49 0.46 -10.60
C TYR A 75 -5.00 0.37 -10.75
N LYS A 76 -5.71 1.41 -10.35
CA LYS A 76 -7.15 1.50 -10.54
C LYS A 76 -7.43 1.66 -12.03
N ASP A 77 -7.90 0.60 -12.67
CA ASP A 77 -8.58 0.73 -13.96
C ASP A 77 -9.77 1.68 -13.82
N GLU A 78 -10.00 2.48 -14.86
CA GLU A 78 -11.10 3.45 -15.00
C GLU A 78 -12.50 2.83 -14.74
N TYR A 79 -12.61 1.51 -14.81
CA TYR A 79 -13.79 0.71 -14.47
C TYR A 79 -14.16 0.73 -12.98
N GLU A 80 -13.21 0.87 -12.05
CA GLU A 80 -13.51 1.00 -10.62
C GLU A 80 -14.20 2.32 -10.30
N VAL A 81 -13.89 3.39 -11.06
CA VAL A 81 -14.62 4.67 -10.97
C VAL A 81 -16.05 4.49 -11.45
N ALA A 82 -16.27 3.80 -12.58
CA ALA A 82 -17.62 3.51 -13.09
C ALA A 82 -18.45 2.66 -12.10
N ARG A 83 -17.83 1.68 -11.42
CA ARG A 83 -18.48 0.83 -10.42
C ARG A 83 -18.87 1.58 -9.14
N LEU A 84 -18.01 2.47 -8.64
CA LEU A 84 -18.29 3.32 -7.47
C LEU A 84 -19.49 4.27 -7.72
N TYR A 85 -19.64 4.79 -8.93
CA TYR A 85 -20.81 5.59 -9.30
C TYR A 85 -22.07 4.75 -9.55
N SER A 86 -21.95 3.46 -9.87
CA SER A 86 -23.08 2.59 -10.20
C SER A 86 -23.72 1.89 -9.00
N ASN A 87 -22.98 1.69 -7.90
CA ASN A 87 -23.44 0.85 -6.77
C ASN A 87 -24.10 1.62 -5.60
N GLY A 88 -24.25 2.95 -5.70
CA GLY A 88 -24.97 3.78 -4.73
C GLY A 88 -24.28 4.00 -3.38
N ASP A 89 -23.12 3.38 -3.13
CA ASP A 89 -22.35 3.57 -1.89
C ASP A 89 -21.82 5.00 -1.73
N PHE A 90 -21.53 5.66 -2.85
CA PHE A 90 -21.17 7.09 -2.87
C PHE A 90 -22.34 7.97 -2.41
N THR A 91 -23.57 7.64 -2.80
CA THR A 91 -24.79 8.36 -2.36
C THR A 91 -25.03 8.16 -0.86
N ARG A 92 -24.82 6.94 -0.34
CA ARG A 92 -24.94 6.64 1.09
C ARG A 92 -23.92 7.39 1.96
N GLN A 93 -22.73 7.68 1.45
CA GLN A 93 -21.72 8.48 2.14
C GLN A 93 -22.01 9.99 2.16
N LEU A 94 -22.87 10.49 1.26
CA LEU A 94 -23.21 11.90 1.17
C LEU A 94 -24.46 12.29 1.98
N GLU A 95 -25.31 11.31 2.31
CA GLU A 95 -26.53 11.49 3.12
C GLU A 95 -26.31 11.31 4.64
N ALA A 96 -25.09 11.00 5.08
CA ALA A 96 -24.69 10.89 6.49
C ALA A 96 -24.00 12.16 6.99
#